data_AF-A0A6N9HCN6-F1
#
_entry.id   AF-A0A6N9HCN6-F1
#
_cell.length_a   1.000
_cell.length_b   1.000
_cell.length_c   1.000
_cell.angle_alpha   90.00
_cell.angle_beta   90.00
_cell.angle_gamma   90.00
#
_symmetry.space_group_name_H-M   'P 1'
#
loop_
_entity.id
_entity.type
_entity.pdbx_description
1 polymer ?
#
loop_
_entity_poly.entity_id
_entity_poly.type
_entity_poly.pdbx_seq_one_letter_code
_entity_poly.pdbx_strand_id
1 'polypeptide(L)'
;MSSKIEIGNIVFEVPEGSSASHSRNSGPEASKPETPEPLEETPYIYRPNDAFQSAVDEARAIASITSGHKPWVLKTWFVLFVIGPLVYAQLFALALAQHKYGWDWMRTVAGANLFILPIWSIYYGIWRRRVKKAKSNRRLFLVLALVGLCGGLFIFGSYARSVPEPAYTDAALVQQLRRAGSDLTQAHGINFYLYFPSESGARWAAGRLGEMGFGISLAAAEGGIPQWQLTASRRMVPNPEELANLRAYFGDLCSSQGGAYDGWDTEVVRAGMH
;
A
#
# COMPACT_ATOMS: atom_id res chain seq x y z
N MET A 1 55.74 -52.52 -3.57
CA MET A 1 54.56 -52.54 -2.66
C MET A 1 53.83 -51.24 -2.95
N SER A 2 52.58 -51.22 -3.43
CA SER A 2 51.95 -49.95 -3.85
C SER A 2 51.77 -49.00 -2.65
N SER A 3 52.12 -47.73 -2.83
CA SER A 3 51.84 -46.70 -1.82
C SER A 3 50.44 -46.13 -2.07
N LYS A 4 49.59 -46.18 -1.05
CA LYS A 4 48.26 -45.57 -1.06
C LYS A 4 48.34 -44.21 -0.39
N ILE A 5 47.84 -43.20 -1.07
CA ILE A 5 47.71 -41.85 -0.53
C ILE A 5 46.21 -41.54 -0.46
N GLU A 6 45.73 -41.28 0.75
CA GLU A 6 44.34 -40.91 1.00
C GLU A 6 44.21 -39.40 1.14
N ILE A 7 43.33 -38.80 0.33
CA ILE A 7 42.98 -37.38 0.42
C ILE A 7 41.45 -37.31 0.52
N GLY A 8 40.95 -37.12 1.74
CA GLY A 8 39.53 -37.19 2.03
C GLY A 8 38.97 -38.59 1.76
N ASN A 9 37.90 -38.69 0.97
CA ASN A 9 37.18 -39.95 0.73
C ASN A 9 37.70 -40.71 -0.51
N ILE A 10 38.83 -40.29 -1.09
CA ILE A 10 39.33 -40.80 -2.35
C ILE A 10 40.73 -41.39 -2.11
N VAL A 11 40.89 -42.66 -2.51
CA VAL A 11 42.14 -43.43 -2.36
C VAL A 11 42.84 -43.49 -3.71
N PHE A 12 44.06 -42.95 -3.79
CA PHE A 12 44.90 -43.05 -4.99
C PHE A 12 45.97 -44.12 -4.77
N GLU A 13 46.00 -45.13 -5.64
CA GLU A 13 47.11 -46.09 -5.74
C GLU A 13 48.13 -45.56 -6.75
N VAL A 14 49.32 -45.19 -6.26
CA VAL A 14 50.43 -44.79 -7.12
C VAL A 14 51.34 -46.00 -7.35
N PRO A 15 51.56 -46.45 -8.60
CA PRO A 15 52.47 -47.54 -8.91
C PRO A 15 53.92 -47.14 -8.57
N GLU A 16 54.57 -47.90 -7.70
CA GLU A 16 56.01 -47.78 -7.45
C GLU A 16 56.77 -48.19 -8.72
N GLY A 17 57.24 -47.20 -9.48
CA GLY A 17 57.97 -47.40 -10.72
C GLY A 17 58.25 -46.11 -11.50
N SER A 18 57.58 -45.01 -11.17
CA SER A 18 57.88 -43.69 -11.75
C SER A 18 58.96 -42.94 -10.95
N SER A 19 60.16 -43.52 -10.88
CA SER A 19 61.35 -42.75 -10.51
C SER A 19 61.67 -41.79 -11.66
N ALA A 20 61.06 -40.61 -11.66
CA ALA A 20 61.43 -39.53 -12.57
C ALA A 20 62.83 -39.01 -12.17
N SER A 21 63.87 -39.64 -12.71
CA SER A 21 65.23 -39.13 -12.65
C SER A 21 65.30 -37.78 -13.37
N HIS A 22 65.29 -36.70 -12.60
CA HIS A 22 65.62 -35.38 -13.11
C HIS A 22 67.12 -35.36 -13.46
N SER A 23 67.44 -35.70 -14.71
CA SER A 23 68.73 -35.40 -15.31
C SER A 23 68.90 -33.88 -15.35
N ARG A 24 69.79 -33.37 -14.50
CA ARG A 24 70.16 -31.96 -14.42
C ARG A 24 71.08 -31.65 -15.60
N ASN A 25 70.47 -31.36 -16.76
CA ASN A 25 71.20 -30.91 -17.92
C ASN A 25 71.60 -29.44 -17.71
N SER A 26 72.85 -29.21 -17.32
CA SER A 26 73.46 -27.88 -17.22
C SER A 26 73.79 -27.36 -18.62
N GLY A 27 72.77 -26.89 -19.34
CA GLY A 27 72.93 -26.05 -20.51
C GLY A 27 73.09 -24.58 -20.11
N PRO A 28 73.71 -23.74 -20.96
CA PRO A 28 73.96 -22.34 -20.66
C PRO A 28 72.65 -21.61 -20.37
N GLU A 29 72.69 -20.80 -19.31
CA GLU A 29 71.59 -20.03 -18.74
C GLU A 29 71.11 -18.98 -19.75
N ALA A 30 70.14 -19.39 -20.58
CA ALA A 30 69.42 -18.48 -21.45
C ALA A 30 68.54 -17.58 -20.57
N SER A 31 68.96 -16.32 -20.44
CA SER A 31 68.18 -15.20 -19.91
C SER A 31 66.73 -15.28 -20.40
N LYS A 32 65.81 -15.66 -19.51
CA LYS A 32 64.37 -15.61 -19.77
C LYS A 32 63.95 -14.14 -19.88
N PRO A 33 63.30 -13.70 -20.96
CA PRO A 33 62.74 -12.36 -21.02
C PRO A 33 61.69 -12.18 -19.91
N GLU A 34 61.80 -11.10 -19.12
CA GLU A 34 60.91 -10.75 -18.00
C GLU A 34 59.47 -10.42 -18.39
N THR A 35 59.13 -10.51 -19.68
CA THR A 35 57.77 -10.30 -20.15
C THR A 35 57.14 -11.67 -20.38
N PRO A 36 56.23 -12.15 -19.51
CA PRO A 36 55.53 -13.39 -19.77
C PRO A 36 54.83 -13.24 -21.11
N GLU A 37 55.16 -14.11 -22.07
CA GLU A 37 54.48 -14.17 -23.35
C GLU A 37 52.97 -14.23 -23.07
N PRO A 38 52.16 -13.37 -23.73
CA PRO A 38 50.72 -13.44 -23.60
C PRO A 38 50.31 -14.86 -24.01
N LEU A 39 49.76 -15.61 -23.05
CA LEU A 39 49.24 -16.95 -23.27
C LEU A 39 48.38 -16.92 -24.53
N GLU A 40 48.88 -17.51 -25.62
CA GLU A 40 48.11 -17.65 -26.83
C GLU A 40 46.80 -18.36 -26.46
N GLU A 41 45.68 -17.69 -26.70
CA GLU A 41 44.37 -18.25 -26.42
C GLU A 41 44.24 -19.51 -27.27
N THR A 42 44.41 -20.67 -26.63
CA THR A 42 44.24 -21.94 -27.32
C THR A 42 42.83 -21.98 -27.91
N PRO A 43 42.69 -22.21 -29.23
CA PRO A 43 41.39 -22.20 -29.88
C PRO A 43 40.50 -23.24 -29.20
N TYR A 44 39.35 -22.78 -28.70
CA TYR A 44 38.43 -23.62 -27.98
C TYR A 44 37.92 -24.76 -28.88
N ILE A 45 38.27 -26.00 -28.52
CA ILE A 45 37.82 -27.22 -29.22
C ILE A 45 36.60 -27.76 -28.50
N TYR A 46 35.43 -27.58 -29.10
CA TYR A 46 34.17 -28.16 -28.61
C TYR A 46 34.23 -29.70 -28.65
N ARG A 47 34.11 -30.37 -27.49
CA ARG A 47 34.13 -31.83 -27.36
C ARG A 47 32.79 -32.33 -26.76
N PRO A 48 31.78 -32.63 -27.60
CA PRO A 48 30.41 -32.89 -27.14
C PRO A 48 30.22 -34.17 -26.30
N ASN A 49 31.18 -35.09 -26.30
CA ASN A 49 31.08 -36.38 -25.59
C ASN A 49 31.92 -36.44 -24.29
N ASP A 50 32.56 -35.34 -23.89
CA ASP A 50 33.27 -35.28 -22.61
C ASP A 50 32.35 -34.71 -21.54
N ALA A 51 31.91 -35.58 -20.61
CA ALA A 51 31.00 -35.20 -19.52
C ALA A 51 31.57 -34.08 -18.65
N PHE A 52 32.90 -34.02 -18.48
CA PHE A 52 33.54 -32.96 -17.70
C PHE A 52 33.51 -31.64 -18.48
N GLN A 53 33.80 -31.64 -19.77
CA GLN A 53 33.73 -30.43 -20.58
C GLN A 53 32.29 -29.93 -20.75
N SER A 54 31.32 -30.82 -20.90
CA SER A 54 29.91 -30.44 -20.93
C SER A 54 29.48 -29.70 -19.65
N ALA A 55 29.91 -30.16 -18.47
CA ALA A 55 29.65 -29.48 -17.20
C ALA A 55 30.39 -28.13 -17.07
N VAL A 56 31.63 -28.05 -17.57
CA VAL A 56 32.42 -26.80 -17.59
C VAL A 56 31.80 -25.79 -18.56
N ASP A 57 31.33 -26.24 -19.72
CA ASP A 57 30.66 -25.45 -20.74
C ASP A 57 29.28 -24.99 -20.27
N GLU A 58 28.54 -25.83 -19.55
CA GLU A 58 27.28 -25.46 -18.90
C GLU A 58 27.53 -24.41 -17.80
N ALA A 59 28.54 -24.61 -16.95
CA ALA A 59 28.91 -23.64 -15.93
C ALA A 59 29.39 -22.31 -16.55
N ARG A 60 30.15 -22.35 -17.66
CA ARG A 60 30.53 -21.16 -18.43
C ARG A 60 29.35 -20.52 -19.14
N ALA A 61 28.41 -21.29 -19.67
CA ALA A 61 27.19 -20.78 -20.28
C ALA A 61 26.34 -20.07 -19.22
N ILE A 62 26.17 -20.67 -18.03
CA ILE A 62 25.47 -20.08 -16.90
C ILE A 62 26.20 -18.81 -16.39
N ALA A 63 27.53 -18.84 -16.31
CA ALA A 63 28.33 -17.70 -15.87
C ALA A 63 28.44 -16.58 -16.91
N SER A 64 28.40 -16.92 -18.20
CA SER A 64 28.43 -15.97 -19.34
C SER A 64 27.05 -15.41 -19.69
N ILE A 65 25.97 -15.88 -19.04
CA ILE A 65 24.72 -15.12 -18.91
C ILE A 65 25.05 -13.87 -18.06
N THR A 66 25.64 -12.89 -18.73
CA THR A 66 25.85 -11.55 -18.23
C THR A 66 24.49 -11.02 -17.81
N SER A 67 24.39 -10.69 -16.52
CA SER A 67 23.19 -10.23 -15.82
C SER A 67 22.54 -8.94 -16.36
N GLY A 68 23.00 -8.44 -17.53
CA GLY A 68 22.53 -7.24 -18.19
C GLY A 68 21.50 -7.42 -19.31
N HIS A 69 21.13 -8.64 -19.74
CA HIS A 69 20.43 -8.83 -21.03
C HIS A 69 19.10 -9.59 -21.01
N LYS A 70 18.43 -9.73 -19.86
CA LYS A 70 17.07 -10.27 -19.83
C LYS A 70 16.05 -9.16 -19.54
N PRO A 71 15.43 -8.54 -20.57
CA PRO A 71 14.42 -7.49 -20.42
C PRO A 71 13.28 -7.87 -19.47
N TRP A 72 12.94 -9.15 -19.39
CA TRP A 72 11.92 -9.64 -18.47
C TRP A 72 12.31 -9.45 -17.01
N VAL A 73 13.59 -9.55 -16.64
CA VAL A 73 14.05 -9.32 -15.25
C VAL A 73 13.78 -7.85 -14.89
N LEU A 74 14.19 -6.91 -15.73
CA LEU A 74 13.90 -5.48 -15.50
C LEU A 74 12.39 -5.21 -15.36
N LYS A 75 11.55 -5.84 -16.19
CA LYS A 75 10.08 -5.73 -16.11
C LYS A 75 9.53 -6.33 -14.82
N THR A 76 9.94 -7.54 -14.45
CA THR A 76 9.51 -8.21 -13.23
C THR A 76 9.89 -7.41 -11.98
N TRP A 77 11.11 -6.87 -11.93
CA TRP A 77 11.54 -6.02 -10.82
C TRP A 77 10.77 -4.69 -10.77
N PHE A 78 10.47 -4.09 -11.93
CA PHE A 78 9.64 -2.88 -11.98
C PHE A 78 8.21 -3.15 -11.47
N VAL A 79 7.59 -4.25 -11.91
CA VAL A 79 6.26 -4.65 -11.44
C VAL A 79 6.27 -4.89 -9.93
N LEU A 80 7.27 -5.61 -9.42
CA LEU A 80 7.28 -6.05 -8.02
C LEU A 80 7.61 -4.92 -7.03
N PHE A 81 8.45 -3.95 -7.43
CA PHE A 81 8.96 -2.89 -6.54
C PHE A 81 8.45 -1.48 -6.85
N VAL A 82 7.65 -1.31 -7.91
CA VAL A 82 7.00 -0.04 -8.22
C VAL A 82 5.49 -0.23 -8.26
N ILE A 83 5.01 -1.13 -9.12
CA ILE A 83 3.56 -1.32 -9.31
C ILE A 83 2.92 -2.00 -8.10
N GLY A 84 3.53 -3.09 -7.58
CA GLY A 84 3.05 -3.81 -6.39
C GLY A 84 2.81 -2.89 -5.18
N PRO A 85 3.78 -2.07 -4.76
CA PRO A 85 3.61 -1.05 -3.73
C PRO A 85 2.45 -0.09 -3.95
N LEU A 86 2.31 0.42 -5.17
CA LEU A 86 1.26 1.36 -5.54
C LEU A 86 -0.14 0.71 -5.44
N VAL A 87 -0.29 -0.51 -5.96
CA VAL A 87 -1.54 -1.27 -5.86
C VAL A 87 -1.86 -1.59 -4.40
N TYR A 88 -0.85 -2.01 -3.61
CA TYR A 88 -1.02 -2.28 -2.18
C TYR A 88 -1.49 -1.03 -1.43
N ALA A 89 -0.85 0.13 -1.66
CA ALA A 89 -1.22 1.39 -1.03
C ALA A 89 -2.65 1.82 -1.40
N GLN A 90 -3.07 1.59 -2.64
CA GLN A 90 -4.42 1.93 -3.10
C GLN A 90 -5.49 1.02 -2.48
N LEU A 91 -5.24 -0.29 -2.42
CA LEU A 91 -6.13 -1.24 -1.73
C LEU A 91 -6.21 -0.92 -0.23
N PHE A 92 -5.10 -0.51 0.38
CA PHE A 92 -5.06 -0.08 1.77
C PHE A 92 -5.90 1.18 2.01
N ALA A 93 -5.81 2.19 1.14
CA ALA A 93 -6.64 3.38 1.23
C ALA A 93 -8.13 3.03 1.14
N LEU A 94 -8.53 2.19 0.18
CA LEU A 94 -9.90 1.71 0.05
C LEU A 94 -10.38 0.96 1.31
N ALA A 95 -9.53 0.12 1.90
CA ALA A 95 -9.85 -0.57 3.15
C ALA A 95 -10.06 0.41 4.32
N LEU A 96 -9.28 1.49 4.39
CA LEU A 96 -9.49 2.55 5.39
C LEU A 96 -10.81 3.30 5.18
N ALA A 97 -11.20 3.60 3.94
CA ALA A 97 -12.46 4.31 3.66
C ALA A 97 -13.72 3.52 4.03
N GLN A 98 -13.66 2.19 4.02
CA GLN A 98 -14.84 1.37 4.33
C GLN A 98 -15.18 1.30 5.83
N HIS A 99 -14.43 1.99 6.71
CA HIS A 99 -14.78 2.40 8.09
C HIS A 99 -15.47 1.37 9.03
N LYS A 100 -15.41 0.07 8.74
CA LYS A 100 -15.95 -0.99 9.61
C LYS A 100 -14.93 -1.60 10.58
N TYR A 101 -13.67 -1.17 10.53
CA TYR A 101 -12.60 -1.78 11.32
C TYR A 101 -12.05 -0.82 12.38
N GLY A 102 -12.06 -1.24 13.63
CA GLY A 102 -11.61 -0.46 14.78
C GLY A 102 -10.09 -0.26 14.86
N TRP A 103 -9.66 0.45 15.91
CA TRP A 103 -8.27 0.86 16.16
C TRP A 103 -7.25 -0.28 16.12
N ASP A 104 -7.65 -1.50 16.49
CA ASP A 104 -6.77 -2.68 16.48
C ASP A 104 -6.37 -3.11 15.07
N TRP A 105 -7.26 -2.96 14.08
CA TRP A 105 -6.94 -3.24 12.68
C TRP A 105 -5.89 -2.28 12.13
N MET A 106 -6.01 -0.98 12.45
CA MET A 106 -5.00 0.02 12.05
C MET A 106 -3.61 -0.32 12.61
N ARG A 107 -3.53 -0.81 13.85
CA ARG A 107 -2.26 -1.26 14.45
C ARG A 107 -1.67 -2.47 13.74
N THR A 108 -2.49 -3.46 13.40
CA THR A 108 -2.04 -4.65 12.65
C THR A 108 -1.48 -4.25 11.28
N VAL A 109 -2.16 -3.36 10.56
CA VAL A 109 -1.69 -2.94 9.23
C VAL A 109 -0.48 -2.00 9.31
N ALA A 110 -0.44 -1.08 10.26
CA ALA A 110 0.74 -0.25 10.51
C ALA A 110 1.95 -1.12 10.88
N GLY A 111 1.75 -2.14 11.71
CA GLY A 111 2.77 -3.15 12.04
C GLY A 111 3.27 -3.89 10.80
N ALA A 112 2.37 -4.42 9.96
CA ALA A 112 2.74 -5.12 8.73
C ALA A 112 3.56 -4.23 7.76
N ASN A 113 3.18 -2.95 7.63
CA ASN A 113 3.93 -1.99 6.82
C ASN A 113 5.32 -1.70 7.39
N LEU A 114 5.45 -1.61 8.72
CA LEU A 114 6.73 -1.42 9.39
C LEU A 114 7.71 -2.57 9.12
N PHE A 115 7.21 -3.79 8.92
CA PHE A 115 8.02 -4.96 8.56
C PHE A 115 8.33 -5.05 7.06
N ILE A 116 7.40 -4.68 6.17
CA ILE A 116 7.57 -4.80 4.72
C ILE A 116 8.48 -3.71 4.14
N LEU A 117 8.37 -2.48 4.64
CA LEU A 117 9.12 -1.33 4.09
C LEU A 117 10.66 -1.48 4.16
N PRO A 118 11.26 -1.99 5.26
CA PRO A 118 12.71 -2.26 5.31
C PRO A 118 13.15 -3.29 4.27
N ILE A 119 12.36 -4.37 4.10
CA ILE A 119 12.64 -5.43 3.13
C ILE A 119 12.65 -4.83 1.71
N TRP A 120 11.62 -4.07 1.36
CA TRP A 120 11.54 -3.39 0.07
C TRP A 120 12.64 -2.37 -0.15
N SER A 121 13.06 -1.65 0.89
CA SER A 121 14.15 -0.68 0.82
C SER A 121 15.50 -1.35 0.49
N ILE A 122 15.77 -2.51 1.07
CA ILE A 122 16.98 -3.32 0.78
C ILE A 122 16.96 -3.78 -0.68
N TYR A 123 15.85 -4.37 -1.13
CA TYR A 123 15.70 -4.85 -2.51
C TYR A 123 15.79 -3.71 -3.53
N TYR A 124 15.16 -2.57 -3.27
CA TYR A 124 15.28 -1.37 -4.09
C TYR A 124 16.73 -0.86 -4.15
N GLY A 125 17.45 -0.91 -3.03
CA GLY A 125 18.88 -0.56 -2.98
C GLY A 125 19.74 -1.46 -3.88
N ILE A 126 19.53 -2.78 -3.84
CA ILE A 126 20.24 -3.75 -4.69
C ILE A 126 19.91 -3.49 -6.17
N TRP A 127 18.63 -3.33 -6.50
CA TRP A 127 18.18 -3.06 -7.85
C TRP A 127 18.74 -1.74 -8.40
N ARG A 128 18.68 -0.66 -7.61
CA ARG A 128 19.22 0.66 -8.00
C ARG A 128 20.72 0.60 -8.29
N ARG A 129 21.50 -0.16 -7.51
CA ARG A 129 22.93 -0.37 -7.75
C ARG A 129 23.18 -1.12 -9.07
N ARG A 130 22.34 -2.11 -9.41
CA ARG A 130 22.43 -2.85 -10.67
C ARG A 130 22.00 -2.02 -11.88
N VAL A 131 20.93 -1.24 -11.76
CA VAL A 131 20.41 -0.41 -12.87
C VAL A 131 21.28 0.80 -13.16
N LYS A 132 22.02 1.36 -12.19
CA LYS A 132 22.98 2.46 -12.43
C LYS A 132 24.09 2.11 -13.44
N LYS A 133 24.39 0.83 -13.67
CA LYS A 133 25.35 0.39 -14.70
C LYS A 133 24.74 0.34 -16.11
N ALA A 134 23.42 0.20 -16.22
CA ALA A 134 22.73 0.40 -17.49
C ALA A 134 22.55 1.91 -17.69
N LYS A 135 22.92 2.43 -18.87
CA LYS A 135 22.75 3.83 -19.27
C LYS A 135 21.23 4.12 -19.37
N SER A 136 20.58 4.25 -18.23
CA SER A 136 19.13 4.17 -18.08
C SER A 136 18.52 5.57 -18.03
N ASN A 137 17.46 5.74 -18.80
CA ASN A 137 16.75 7.00 -19.07
C ASN A 137 16.22 7.63 -17.78
N ARG A 138 17.04 8.47 -17.12
CA ARG A 138 16.67 9.30 -15.97
C ARG A 138 15.33 10.04 -16.14
N ARG A 139 15.00 10.42 -17.39
CA ARG A 139 13.73 11.08 -17.74
C ARG A 139 12.50 10.21 -17.49
N LEU A 140 12.55 8.91 -17.79
CA LEU A 140 11.42 7.99 -17.58
C LEU A 140 11.12 7.83 -16.08
N PHE A 141 12.17 7.74 -15.25
CA PHE A 141 12.01 7.62 -13.80
C PHE A 141 11.42 8.88 -13.16
N LEU A 142 11.84 10.06 -13.61
CA LEU A 142 11.27 11.33 -13.12
C LEU A 142 9.79 11.46 -13.49
N VAL A 143 9.40 11.09 -14.70
CA VAL A 143 7.99 11.12 -15.14
C VAL A 143 7.14 10.17 -14.31
N LEU A 144 7.59 8.94 -14.08
CA LEU A 144 6.84 7.97 -13.27
C LEU A 144 6.73 8.40 -11.80
N ALA A 145 7.78 8.99 -11.23
CA ALA A 145 7.75 9.54 -9.87
C ALA A 145 6.78 10.72 -9.76
N LEU A 146 6.76 11.62 -10.74
CA LEU A 146 5.83 12.76 -10.81
C LEU A 146 4.37 12.29 -10.94
N VAL A 147 4.10 11.31 -11.81
CA VAL A 147 2.75 10.75 -11.97
C VAL A 147 2.28 10.07 -10.68
N GLY A 148 3.16 9.31 -10.01
CA GLY A 148 2.84 8.71 -8.70
C GLY A 148 2.57 9.76 -7.62
N LEU A 149 3.35 10.85 -7.60
CA LEU A 149 3.20 11.94 -6.63
C LEU A 149 1.93 12.77 -6.89
N CYS A 150 1.63 13.09 -8.14
CA CYS A 150 0.38 13.76 -8.54
C CYS A 150 -0.85 12.89 -8.29
N GLY A 151 -0.78 11.58 -8.59
CA GLY A 151 -1.86 10.63 -8.30
C GLY A 151 -2.10 10.47 -6.79
N GLY A 152 -1.02 10.37 -6.01
CA GLY A 152 -1.10 10.32 -4.54
C GLY A 152 -1.69 11.59 -3.94
N LEU A 153 -1.29 12.78 -4.42
CA LEU A 153 -1.85 14.06 -3.96
C LEU A 153 -3.31 14.25 -4.37
N PHE A 154 -3.72 13.78 -5.55
CA PHE A 154 -5.12 13.85 -5.99
C PHE A 154 -6.02 12.98 -5.12
N ILE A 155 -5.60 11.75 -4.83
CA ILE A 155 -6.31 10.81 -3.93
C ILE A 155 -6.31 11.33 -2.49
N PHE A 156 -5.17 11.83 -1.99
CA PHE A 156 -5.08 12.37 -0.63
C PHE A 156 -5.92 13.65 -0.46
N GLY A 157 -5.93 14.53 -1.47
CA GLY A 157 -6.76 15.74 -1.46
C GLY A 157 -8.26 15.47 -1.55
N SER A 158 -8.65 14.37 -2.21
CA SER A 158 -10.05 13.91 -2.20
C SER A 158 -10.41 13.22 -0.88
N TYR A 159 -9.50 12.46 -0.26
CA TYR A 159 -9.69 11.90 1.08
C TYR A 159 -9.74 12.94 2.20
N ALA A 160 -8.92 13.99 2.10
CA ALA A 160 -8.88 15.07 3.09
C ALA A 160 -10.21 15.85 3.15
N ARG A 161 -10.97 15.88 2.05
CA ARG A 161 -12.34 16.45 2.03
C ARG A 161 -13.40 15.51 2.59
N SER A 162 -13.11 14.22 2.71
CA SER A 162 -14.00 13.21 3.28
C SER A 162 -13.57 12.78 4.67
N VAL A 163 -12.69 13.52 5.35
CA VAL A 163 -12.49 13.33 6.80
C VAL A 163 -13.82 13.69 7.46
N PRO A 164 -14.55 12.72 8.02
CA PRO A 164 -15.76 13.04 8.76
C PRO A 164 -15.35 13.98 9.89
N GLU A 165 -16.02 15.12 10.00
CA GLU A 165 -16.08 15.88 11.26
C GLU A 165 -16.20 14.86 12.41
N PRO A 166 -15.41 15.01 13.51
CA PRO A 166 -15.42 14.02 14.58
C PRO A 166 -16.86 13.82 15.01
N ALA A 167 -17.41 12.64 14.71
CA ALA A 167 -18.82 12.35 14.93
C ALA A 167 -19.10 12.44 16.43
N TYR A 168 -19.55 13.62 16.88
CA TYR A 168 -19.95 13.81 18.26
C TYR A 168 -21.15 12.89 18.50
N THR A 169 -21.02 12.03 19.51
CA THR A 169 -22.13 11.15 19.90
C THR A 169 -23.30 12.01 20.39
N ASP A 170 -24.52 11.53 20.22
CA ASP A 170 -25.71 12.25 20.69
C ASP A 170 -25.63 12.55 22.20
N ALA A 171 -25.04 11.64 22.97
CA ALA A 171 -24.75 11.84 24.38
C ALA A 171 -23.79 13.01 24.66
N ALA A 172 -22.76 13.21 23.82
CA ALA A 172 -21.83 14.32 23.94
C ALA A 172 -22.52 15.68 23.63
N LEU A 173 -23.38 15.72 22.60
CA LEU A 173 -24.16 16.92 22.27
C LEU A 173 -25.17 17.28 23.37
N VAL A 174 -25.88 16.28 23.91
CA VAL A 174 -26.77 16.49 25.07
C VAL A 174 -25.99 16.98 26.30
N GLN A 175 -24.76 16.48 26.52
CA GLN A 175 -23.90 16.99 27.58
C GLN A 175 -23.48 18.44 27.34
N GLN A 176 -23.23 18.85 26.08
CA GLN A 176 -22.95 20.24 25.73
C GLN A 176 -24.16 21.14 26.00
N LEU A 177 -25.37 20.71 25.65
CA LEU A 177 -26.61 21.44 25.99
C LEU A 177 -26.77 21.64 27.49
N ARG A 178 -26.49 20.60 28.30
CA ARG A 178 -26.48 20.69 29.76
C ARG A 178 -25.46 21.73 30.25
N ARG A 179 -24.23 21.71 29.70
CA ARG A 179 -23.18 22.68 30.06
C ARG A 179 -23.53 24.11 29.64
N ALA A 180 -24.28 24.29 28.56
CA ALA A 180 -24.80 25.58 28.12
C ALA A 180 -25.95 26.12 29.01
N GLY A 181 -26.38 25.35 30.00
CA GLY A 181 -27.45 25.69 30.94
C GLY A 181 -28.84 25.35 30.41
N SER A 182 -28.95 24.44 29.44
CA SER A 182 -30.27 24.01 28.96
C SER A 182 -30.95 23.07 29.97
N ASP A 183 -32.23 23.30 30.21
CA ASP A 183 -33.10 22.42 30.99
C ASP A 183 -33.55 21.23 30.13
N LEU A 184 -32.81 20.13 30.26
CA LEU A 184 -33.06 18.88 29.53
C LEU A 184 -34.28 18.09 30.03
N THR A 185 -35.07 18.61 30.97
CA THR A 185 -36.35 18.01 31.36
C THR A 185 -37.52 18.53 30.54
N GLN A 186 -37.32 19.63 29.81
CA GLN A 186 -38.32 20.23 28.94
C GLN A 186 -38.17 19.76 27.50
N ALA A 187 -39.22 19.98 26.71
CA ALA A 187 -39.21 19.66 25.30
C ALA A 187 -38.58 20.79 24.47
N HIS A 188 -37.66 20.43 23.59
CA HIS A 188 -36.94 21.33 22.70
C HIS A 188 -37.42 21.17 21.26
N GLY A 189 -37.37 22.24 20.47
CA GLY A 189 -37.51 22.15 19.02
C GLY A 189 -36.22 21.60 18.43
N ILE A 190 -36.20 20.30 18.10
CA ILE A 190 -35.03 19.65 17.52
C ILE A 190 -35.18 19.64 15.99
N ASN A 191 -34.17 20.14 15.28
CA ASN A 191 -34.10 20.07 13.82
C ASN A 191 -33.08 19.01 13.41
N PHE A 192 -33.44 18.18 12.44
CA PHE A 192 -32.63 17.12 11.87
C PHE A 192 -32.34 17.47 10.41
N TYR A 193 -31.07 17.38 10.00
CA TYR A 193 -30.61 17.75 8.66
C TYR A 193 -30.26 16.51 7.84
N LEU A 194 -30.97 16.32 6.74
CA LEU A 194 -30.81 15.21 5.80
C LEU A 194 -30.52 15.78 4.41
N TYR A 195 -29.56 15.20 3.70
CA TYR A 195 -29.17 15.64 2.36
C TYR A 195 -29.34 14.52 1.34
N PHE A 196 -29.89 14.86 0.18
CA PHE A 196 -30.18 13.92 -0.89
C PHE A 196 -29.60 14.40 -2.23
N PRO A 197 -29.17 13.49 -3.11
CA PRO A 197 -28.68 13.86 -4.44
C PRO A 197 -29.82 14.23 -5.41
N SER A 198 -31.08 13.93 -5.06
CA SER A 198 -32.23 14.17 -5.92
C SER A 198 -33.42 14.71 -5.15
N GLU A 199 -34.21 15.53 -5.82
CA GLU A 199 -35.45 16.10 -5.29
C GLU A 199 -36.47 15.02 -4.97
N SER A 200 -36.59 14.02 -5.85
CA SER A 200 -37.52 12.91 -5.70
C SER A 200 -37.20 12.08 -4.45
N GLY A 201 -35.92 11.77 -4.20
CA GLY A 201 -35.49 11.07 -3.00
C GLY A 201 -35.79 11.88 -1.73
N ALA A 202 -35.55 13.20 -1.77
CA ALA A 202 -35.85 14.08 -0.65
C ALA A 202 -37.37 14.19 -0.38
N ARG A 203 -38.20 14.33 -1.43
CA ARG A 203 -39.67 14.35 -1.31
C ARG A 203 -40.23 13.03 -0.80
N TRP A 204 -39.65 11.89 -1.21
CA TRP A 204 -40.04 10.59 -0.69
C TRP A 204 -39.76 10.47 0.81
N ALA A 205 -38.56 10.86 1.25
CA ALA A 205 -38.19 10.88 2.66
C ALA A 205 -39.07 11.85 3.47
N ALA A 206 -39.35 13.03 2.91
CA ALA A 206 -40.25 14.02 3.49
C ALA A 206 -41.66 13.45 3.78
N GLY A 207 -42.23 12.69 2.85
CA GLY A 207 -43.52 12.02 3.05
C GLY A 207 -43.51 11.05 4.22
N ARG A 208 -42.48 10.20 4.30
CA ARG A 208 -42.29 9.23 5.40
C ARG A 208 -42.17 9.90 6.76
N LEU A 209 -41.36 10.96 6.84
CA LEU A 209 -41.15 11.70 8.09
C LEU A 209 -42.41 12.51 8.48
N GLY A 210 -43.14 13.03 7.51
CA GLY A 210 -44.43 13.69 7.74
C GLY A 210 -45.47 12.74 8.35
N GLU A 211 -45.56 11.49 7.86
CA GLU A 211 -46.44 10.45 8.44
C GLU A 211 -46.08 10.12 9.91
N MET A 212 -44.81 10.30 10.29
CA MET A 212 -44.32 10.12 11.66
C MET A 212 -44.50 11.37 12.55
N GLY A 213 -45.12 12.43 12.04
CA GLY A 213 -45.42 13.65 12.78
C GLY A 213 -44.27 14.66 12.86
N PHE A 214 -43.26 14.56 11.99
CA PHE A 214 -42.24 15.60 11.88
C PHE A 214 -42.77 16.81 11.08
N GLY A 215 -42.40 18.01 11.51
CA GLY A 215 -42.48 19.19 10.65
C GLY A 215 -41.42 19.10 9.55
N ILE A 216 -41.76 19.49 8.33
CA ILE A 216 -40.91 19.27 7.16
C ILE A 216 -40.63 20.58 6.42
N SER A 217 -39.36 20.85 6.13
CA SER A 217 -38.91 21.89 5.22
C SER A 217 -37.96 21.29 4.19
N LEU A 218 -38.19 21.57 2.91
CA LEU A 218 -37.37 21.08 1.80
C LEU A 218 -36.84 22.26 0.98
N ALA A 219 -35.53 22.30 0.78
CA ALA A 219 -34.84 23.33 -0.01
C ALA A 219 -33.74 22.73 -0.89
N ALA A 220 -33.36 23.44 -1.95
CA ALA A 220 -32.10 23.15 -2.61
C ALA A 220 -30.95 23.51 -1.66
N ALA A 221 -29.94 22.64 -1.57
CA ALA A 221 -28.79 22.88 -0.71
C ALA A 221 -27.99 24.09 -1.20
N GLU A 222 -27.47 24.88 -0.26
CA GLU A 222 -26.65 26.05 -0.57
C GLU A 222 -25.26 25.62 -1.07
N GLY A 223 -24.60 26.45 -1.89
CA GLY A 223 -23.20 26.23 -2.30
C GLY A 223 -22.97 25.62 -3.69
N GLY A 224 -24.00 25.56 -4.55
CA GLY A 224 -23.82 25.25 -5.98
C GLY A 224 -23.59 23.76 -6.30
N ILE A 225 -23.73 22.87 -5.31
CA ILE A 225 -23.77 21.42 -5.51
C ILE A 225 -25.24 21.03 -5.71
N PRO A 226 -25.61 20.20 -6.71
CA PRO A 226 -26.98 19.74 -6.89
C PRO A 226 -27.36 18.74 -5.80
N GLN A 227 -27.67 19.26 -4.61
CA GLN A 227 -28.15 18.51 -3.46
C GLN A 227 -29.44 19.14 -2.94
N TRP A 228 -30.26 18.33 -2.30
CA TRP A 228 -31.53 18.72 -1.69
C TRP A 228 -31.42 18.53 -0.19
N GLN A 229 -31.67 19.61 0.56
CA GLN A 229 -31.70 19.59 2.00
C GLN A 229 -33.13 19.41 2.48
N LEU A 230 -33.34 18.38 3.29
CA LEU A 230 -34.56 18.12 4.03
C LEU A 230 -34.27 18.41 5.52
N THR A 231 -34.97 19.40 6.07
CA THR A 231 -34.98 19.65 7.51
C THR A 231 -36.26 19.07 8.09
N ALA A 232 -36.10 18.09 8.99
CA ALA A 232 -37.20 17.52 9.76
C ALA A 232 -37.15 18.06 11.18
N SER A 233 -38.26 18.61 11.68
CA SER A 233 -38.32 19.25 13.00
C SER A 233 -39.30 18.51 13.92
N ARG A 234 -38.95 18.30 15.19
CA ARG A 234 -39.86 17.70 16.19
C ARG A 234 -39.64 18.31 17.57
N ARG A 235 -40.73 18.54 18.31
CA ARG A 235 -40.66 18.99 19.70
C ARG A 235 -40.59 17.78 20.64
N MET A 236 -39.46 17.59 21.33
CA MET A 236 -39.23 16.42 22.20
C MET A 236 -38.18 16.71 23.28
N VAL A 237 -38.15 15.89 24.34
CA VAL A 237 -37.08 15.95 25.35
C VAL A 237 -35.80 15.36 24.74
N PRO A 238 -34.62 16.03 24.83
CA PRO A 238 -33.36 15.53 24.27
C PRO A 238 -32.81 14.32 25.04
N ASN A 239 -33.37 13.15 24.77
CA ASN A 239 -32.91 11.88 25.31
C ASN A 239 -31.83 11.27 24.39
N PRO A 240 -30.60 10.99 24.89
CA PRO A 240 -29.53 10.42 24.08
C PRO A 240 -29.89 9.10 23.38
N GLU A 241 -30.67 8.22 24.01
CA GLU A 241 -31.06 6.94 23.45
C GLU A 241 -32.05 7.13 22.29
N GLU A 242 -33.05 7.99 22.49
CA GLU A 242 -34.02 8.29 21.44
C GLU A 242 -33.37 9.01 20.25
N LEU A 243 -32.45 9.94 20.52
CA LEU A 243 -31.67 10.63 19.48
C LEU A 243 -30.76 9.66 18.70
N ALA A 244 -30.14 8.69 19.38
CA ALA A 244 -29.36 7.65 18.72
C ALA A 244 -30.23 6.73 17.84
N ASN A 245 -31.43 6.38 18.31
CA ASN A 245 -32.40 5.60 17.52
C ASN A 245 -32.88 6.38 16.29
N LEU A 246 -33.16 7.68 16.43
CA LEU A 246 -33.51 8.55 15.31
C LEU A 246 -32.34 8.69 14.33
N ARG A 247 -31.10 8.85 14.81
CA ARG A 247 -29.90 8.87 13.97
C ARG A 247 -29.77 7.60 13.13
N ALA A 248 -29.96 6.42 13.73
CA ALA A 248 -29.94 5.15 13.00
C ALA A 248 -31.04 5.11 11.95
N TYR A 249 -32.27 5.47 12.34
CA TYR A 249 -33.42 5.51 11.44
C TYR A 249 -33.22 6.47 10.25
N PHE A 250 -32.75 7.70 10.50
CA PHE A 250 -32.46 8.68 9.44
C PHE A 250 -31.29 8.24 8.57
N GLY A 251 -30.27 7.62 9.16
CA GLY A 251 -29.16 7.01 8.41
C GLY A 251 -29.65 5.97 7.41
N ASP A 252 -30.53 5.07 7.83
CA ASP A 252 -31.12 4.05 6.97
C ASP A 252 -32.05 4.65 5.89
N LEU A 253 -32.89 5.60 6.29
CA LEU A 253 -33.80 6.33 5.39
C LEU A 253 -33.02 7.05 4.29
N CYS A 254 -31.98 7.80 4.65
CA CYS A 254 -31.08 8.48 3.73
C CYS A 254 -30.36 7.52 2.79
N SER A 255 -29.77 6.45 3.35
CA SER A 255 -28.99 5.48 2.58
C SER A 255 -29.83 4.81 1.49
N SER A 256 -31.13 4.58 1.73
CA SER A 256 -32.05 4.00 0.75
C SER A 256 -32.25 4.85 -0.51
N GLN A 257 -31.99 6.16 -0.44
CA GLN A 257 -32.11 7.12 -1.54
C GLN A 257 -30.75 7.70 -1.96
N GLY A 258 -29.64 7.11 -1.50
CA GLY A 258 -28.29 7.61 -1.77
C GLY A 258 -27.96 8.97 -1.10
N GLY A 259 -28.72 9.33 -0.06
CA GLY A 259 -28.50 10.52 0.76
C GLY A 259 -27.65 10.25 2.00
N ALA A 260 -27.47 11.29 2.81
CA ALA A 260 -26.76 11.22 4.09
C ALA A 260 -27.48 12.03 5.17
N TYR A 261 -27.49 11.49 6.40
CA TYR A 261 -27.87 12.24 7.59
C TYR A 261 -26.63 12.93 8.16
N ASP A 262 -26.73 14.24 8.42
CA ASP A 262 -25.61 15.07 8.87
C ASP A 262 -25.62 15.18 10.40
N GLY A 263 -26.76 15.59 10.96
CA GLY A 263 -26.89 15.75 12.40
C GLY A 263 -28.17 16.45 12.78
N TRP A 264 -28.18 16.89 14.04
CA TRP A 264 -29.29 17.63 14.61
C TRP A 264 -28.78 18.82 15.40
N ASP A 265 -29.61 19.85 15.49
CA ASP A 265 -29.42 20.97 16.38
C ASP A 265 -30.68 21.26 17.18
N THR A 266 -30.51 22.08 18.21
CA THR A 266 -31.62 22.62 18.97
C THR A 266 -31.20 23.89 19.72
N GLU A 267 -32.19 24.64 20.16
CA GLU A 267 -32.02 25.84 20.97
C GLU A 267 -31.68 25.51 22.44
N VAL A 268 -31.02 26.45 23.14
CA VAL A 268 -30.83 26.33 24.59
C VAL A 268 -32.11 26.79 25.30
N VAL A 269 -32.93 25.84 25.73
CA VAL A 269 -34.11 26.11 26.57
C VAL A 269 -33.65 26.30 28.02
N ARG A 270 -33.88 27.45 28.64
CA ARG A 270 -33.62 27.69 30.07
C ARG A 270 -34.94 27.57 30.84
N ALA A 271 -34.89 26.99 32.04
CA ALA A 271 -36.03 27.06 32.96
C ALA A 271 -36.37 28.54 33.19
N GLY A 272 -37.61 28.94 32.89
CA GLY A 272 -38.03 30.32 33.01
C GLY A 272 -37.79 30.85 34.43
N MET A 273 -36.94 31.88 34.55
CA MET A 273 -37.33 33.03 35.36
C MET A 273 -38.49 33.66 34.59
N HIS A 274 -39.69 33.59 35.16
CA HIS A 274 -40.82 34.39 34.72
C HIS A 274 -40.48 35.88 34.80
#